data_AF-A0A7Y2RG25-F1
#
_entry.id   AF-A0A7Y2RG25-F1
#
_cell.length_a   1.000
_cell.length_b   1.000
_cell.length_c   1.000
_cell.angle_alpha   90.00
_cell.angle_beta   90.00
_cell.angle_gamma   90.00
#
_symmetry.space_group_name_H-M   'P 1'
#
loop_
_entity.id
_entity.type
_entity.pdbx_description
1 polymer ?
#
loop_
_entity_poly.entity_id
_entity_poly.type
_entity_poly.pdbx_seq_one_letter_code
_entity_poly.pdbx_strand_id
1 'polypeptide(L)'
;MNSIFNMHCDTSPLYLFQDPEALEAHIQAELEELLEKVEAEEREAQESLIFSPELTNPSVGCLAQRYADRAKLANEFEAEIYSDIHSYDLPRMGVQTAAVIDFMKLELSPRKETHRSLIKKYLTEKTGTRHYIEESEVEIAEVGTKYVITVHDVKSAAQLYNLIEHLGHFGVNRQLINVVEVELSLDFYNAPHKELLIALFKSLKLSEDANNIRVYRRKGEKRDIPFNLNRTQQYLRNGYCIGINPKGSDVYYRLYHKVVDKMLPLPPEEQRLRLEVNLHRNELEKITPNLTDFEAIIREGFKHIDFTKLDEDVDESLKQEYRRHVRPYGQEVMPFRSKSGNRRTLPEGIKLNAEVNKIKRTAVSNLLRNFRKN
;
A
#
# COMPACT_ATOMS: atom_id res chain seq x y z
N MET A 1 71.83 -17.45 4.87
CA MET A 1 72.29 -17.97 3.57
C MET A 1 71.06 -18.14 2.68
N ASN A 2 71.01 -17.37 1.58
CA ASN A 2 70.43 -17.65 0.24
C ASN A 2 69.02 -18.29 0.18
N SER A 3 68.04 -17.88 -0.64
CA SER A 3 68.02 -17.29 -1.98
C SER A 3 66.53 -17.02 -2.32
N ILE A 4 66.12 -15.77 -2.57
CA ILE A 4 65.84 -15.13 -3.88
C ILE A 4 64.45 -15.44 -4.48
N PHE A 5 63.72 -14.34 -4.67
CA PHE A 5 62.51 -14.11 -5.48
C PHE A 5 62.68 -14.59 -6.94
N ASN A 6 61.67 -15.29 -7.47
CA ASN A 6 61.49 -15.46 -8.91
C ASN A 6 60.42 -14.47 -9.40
N MET A 7 60.85 -13.32 -9.90
CA MET A 7 60.08 -12.47 -10.81
C MET A 7 60.52 -12.80 -12.24
N HIS A 8 59.58 -13.27 -13.07
CA HIS A 8 59.77 -13.30 -14.52
C HIS A 8 59.80 -11.85 -15.02
N CYS A 9 60.99 -11.40 -15.39
CA CYS A 9 61.16 -10.25 -16.28
C CYS A 9 61.08 -10.77 -17.71
N ASP A 10 59.94 -10.52 -18.37
CA ASP A 10 59.88 -10.57 -19.83
C ASP A 10 60.76 -9.44 -20.38
N THR A 11 61.79 -9.87 -21.09
CA THR A 11 62.75 -9.01 -21.77
C THR A 11 62.10 -8.37 -22.99
N SER A 12 61.79 -7.09 -22.92
CA SER A 12 61.58 -6.24 -24.10
C SER A 12 62.85 -6.22 -24.96
N PRO A 13 62.78 -6.35 -26.29
CA PRO A 13 63.94 -6.21 -27.16
C PRO A 13 64.21 -4.73 -27.39
N LEU A 14 64.97 -4.12 -26.48
CA LEU A 14 65.43 -2.73 -26.57
C LEU A 14 66.88 -2.68 -27.07
N TYR A 15 67.14 -3.25 -28.26
CA TYR A 15 68.42 -3.08 -28.97
C TYR A 15 68.22 -3.42 -30.45
N LEU A 16 68.05 -2.40 -31.31
CA LEU A 16 68.48 -2.40 -32.72
C LEU A 16 68.08 -1.08 -33.43
N PHE A 17 68.64 0.05 -33.02
CA PHE A 17 68.82 1.19 -33.93
C PHE A 17 70.16 1.84 -33.60
N GLN A 18 71.21 1.43 -34.31
CA GLN A 18 72.55 2.06 -34.24
C GLN A 18 72.67 3.26 -35.19
N ASP A 19 71.57 3.64 -35.83
CA ASP A 19 71.51 4.75 -36.78
C ASP A 19 70.28 5.62 -36.45
N PRO A 20 70.48 6.88 -36.01
CA PRO A 20 69.40 7.82 -35.74
C PRO A 20 68.48 8.06 -36.93
N GLU A 21 69.00 8.01 -38.17
CA GLU A 21 68.19 8.19 -39.38
C GLU A 21 67.26 6.98 -39.61
N ALA A 22 67.68 5.77 -39.25
CA ALA A 22 66.86 4.57 -39.35
C ALA A 22 65.74 4.54 -38.30
N LEU A 23 65.98 5.10 -37.10
CA LEU A 23 64.95 5.25 -36.07
C LEU A 23 63.92 6.32 -36.49
N GLU A 24 64.38 7.44 -37.05
CA GLU A 24 63.51 8.50 -37.55
C GLU A 24 62.63 8.01 -38.71
N ALA A 25 63.21 7.25 -39.65
CA ALA A 25 62.45 6.61 -40.72
C ALA A 25 61.41 5.60 -40.21
N HIS A 26 61.72 4.86 -39.14
CA HIS A 26 60.79 3.90 -38.54
C HIS A 26 59.61 4.60 -37.84
N ILE A 27 59.89 5.67 -37.08
CA ILE A 27 58.86 6.49 -36.44
C ILE A 27 57.98 7.17 -37.48
N GLN A 28 58.57 7.67 -38.58
CA GLN A 28 57.84 8.27 -39.68
C GLN A 28 56.85 7.28 -40.30
N ALA A 29 57.29 6.04 -40.54
CA ALA A 29 56.45 4.98 -41.10
C ALA A 29 55.30 4.56 -40.16
N GLU A 30 55.56 4.44 -38.85
CA GLU A 30 54.49 4.17 -37.87
C GLU A 30 53.47 5.32 -37.80
N LEU A 31 53.93 6.58 -37.91
CA LEU A 31 53.05 7.74 -37.89
C LEU A 31 52.14 7.78 -39.12
N GLU A 32 52.68 7.43 -40.29
CA GLU A 32 51.96 7.37 -41.56
C GLU A 32 50.90 6.26 -41.55
N GLU A 33 51.23 5.08 -41.00
CA GLU A 33 50.27 3.98 -40.81
C GLU A 33 49.14 4.35 -39.82
N LEU A 34 49.44 5.09 -38.76
CA LEU A 34 48.45 5.59 -37.81
C LEU A 34 47.53 6.65 -38.44
N LEU A 35 48.09 7.54 -39.26
CA LEU A 35 47.32 8.54 -40.01
C LEU A 35 46.36 7.89 -41.00
N GLU A 36 46.81 6.88 -41.76
CA GLU A 36 45.92 6.13 -42.66
C GLU A 36 44.79 5.41 -41.92
N LYS A 37 45.07 4.84 -40.73
CA LYS A 37 44.03 4.21 -39.89
C LYS A 37 43.01 5.23 -39.38
N VAL A 38 43.45 6.38 -38.90
CA VAL A 38 42.55 7.46 -38.45
C VAL A 38 41.72 8.00 -39.60
N GLU A 39 42.30 8.21 -40.78
CA GLU A 39 41.55 8.65 -41.96
C GLU A 39 40.54 7.60 -42.45
N ALA A 40 40.88 6.31 -42.34
CA ALA A 40 39.97 5.22 -42.68
C ALA A 40 38.80 5.15 -41.68
N GLU A 41 39.07 5.28 -40.38
CA GLU A 41 38.05 5.36 -39.32
C GLU A 41 37.18 6.62 -39.47
N GLU A 42 37.75 7.77 -39.84
CA GLU A 42 36.99 8.99 -40.12
C GLU A 42 36.12 8.83 -41.38
N ARG A 43 36.59 8.16 -42.43
CA ARG A 43 35.75 7.85 -43.60
C ARG A 43 34.66 6.87 -43.26
N GLU A 44 34.92 5.83 -42.46
CA GLU A 44 33.90 4.90 -41.98
C GLU A 44 32.88 5.59 -41.05
N ALA A 45 33.33 6.53 -40.23
CA ALA A 45 32.46 7.40 -39.43
C ALA A 45 31.61 8.34 -40.32
N GLN A 46 32.17 8.87 -41.40
CA GLN A 46 31.46 9.71 -42.37
C GLN A 46 30.50 8.90 -43.26
N GLU A 47 30.82 7.65 -43.60
CA GLU A 47 29.97 6.73 -44.34
C GLU A 47 28.87 6.10 -43.46
N SER A 48 29.12 5.88 -42.16
CA SER A 48 28.07 5.55 -41.20
C SER A 48 27.18 6.74 -40.85
N LEU A 49 27.62 7.96 -41.18
CA LEU A 49 26.83 9.19 -41.25
C LEU A 49 26.13 9.39 -42.60
N ILE A 50 25.72 8.32 -43.29
CA ILE A 50 24.68 8.42 -44.31
C ILE A 50 23.39 8.91 -43.63
N PHE A 51 23.19 10.22 -43.74
CA PHE A 51 21.97 10.92 -43.39
C PHE A 51 20.84 10.41 -44.29
N SER A 52 20.10 9.41 -43.83
CA SER A 52 18.86 9.00 -44.49
C SER A 52 17.90 10.20 -44.53
N PRO A 53 17.40 10.64 -45.69
CA PRO A 53 16.43 11.73 -45.81
C PRO A 53 15.12 11.48 -45.06
N GLU A 54 14.87 10.24 -44.65
CA GLU A 54 13.75 9.83 -43.80
C GLU A 54 13.89 10.29 -42.33
N LEU A 55 15.07 10.75 -41.91
CA LEU A 55 15.35 11.21 -40.54
C LEU A 55 15.37 12.74 -40.37
N THR A 56 15.35 13.54 -41.45
CA THR A 56 15.45 15.01 -41.37
C THR A 56 14.11 15.74 -41.35
N ASN A 57 13.02 15.06 -41.71
CA ASN A 57 11.66 15.54 -41.51
C ASN A 57 10.78 14.35 -41.12
N PRO A 58 10.88 13.85 -39.87
CA PRO A 58 9.93 12.85 -39.41
C PRO A 58 8.53 13.39 -39.65
N SER A 59 7.68 12.60 -40.33
CA SER A 59 6.31 13.00 -40.57
C SER A 59 5.67 13.40 -39.23
N VAL A 60 4.71 14.32 -39.25
CA VAL A 60 3.99 14.74 -38.03
C VAL A 60 3.45 13.52 -37.26
N GLY A 61 3.06 12.46 -37.97
CA GLY A 61 2.67 11.17 -37.38
C GLY A 61 3.81 10.43 -36.67
N CYS A 62 5.01 10.37 -37.25
CA CYS A 62 6.19 9.76 -36.62
C CYS A 62 6.60 10.54 -35.36
N LEU A 63 6.60 11.87 -35.40
CA LEU A 63 6.86 12.69 -34.22
C LEU A 63 5.80 12.48 -33.14
N ALA A 64 4.52 12.48 -33.50
CA ALA A 64 3.42 12.26 -32.56
C ALA A 64 3.56 10.90 -31.86
N GLN A 65 3.90 9.84 -32.59
CA GLN A 65 4.14 8.52 -32.02
C GLN A 65 5.32 8.53 -31.04
N ARG A 66 6.45 9.14 -31.42
CA ARG A 66 7.62 9.26 -30.53
C ARG A 66 7.31 10.01 -29.24
N TYR A 67 6.53 11.09 -29.31
CA TYR A 67 6.08 11.82 -28.12
C TYR A 67 5.13 10.99 -27.27
N ALA A 68 4.19 10.26 -27.87
CA ALA A 68 3.30 9.35 -27.16
C ALA A 68 4.07 8.24 -26.43
N ASP A 69 5.08 7.63 -27.08
CA ASP A 69 5.91 6.59 -26.50
C ASP A 69 6.75 7.13 -25.33
N ARG A 70 7.34 8.32 -25.47
CA ARG A 70 8.08 8.99 -24.38
C ARG A 70 7.17 9.36 -23.21
N ALA A 71 5.97 9.87 -23.48
CA ALA A 71 4.99 10.17 -22.44
C ALA A 71 4.54 8.89 -21.71
N LYS A 72 4.37 7.79 -22.43
CA LYS A 72 4.09 6.48 -21.84
C LYS A 72 5.24 6.04 -20.93
N LEU A 73 6.48 6.05 -21.42
CA LEU A 73 7.66 5.68 -20.61
C LEU A 73 7.79 6.56 -19.35
N ALA A 74 7.56 7.86 -19.45
CA ALA A 74 7.58 8.77 -18.30
C ALA A 74 6.52 8.37 -17.26
N ASN A 75 5.29 8.08 -17.69
CA ASN A 75 4.22 7.61 -16.79
C ASN A 75 4.57 6.28 -16.11
N GLU A 76 5.24 5.37 -16.83
CA GLU A 76 5.69 4.09 -16.28
C GLU A 76 6.78 4.30 -15.21
N PHE A 77 7.76 5.17 -15.48
CA PHE A 77 8.78 5.54 -14.49
C PHE A 77 8.20 6.22 -13.25
N GLU A 78 7.27 7.15 -13.42
CA GLU A 78 6.58 7.77 -12.28
C GLU A 78 5.82 6.73 -11.47
N ALA A 79 5.13 5.79 -12.13
CA ALA A 79 4.43 4.72 -11.44
C ALA A 79 5.40 3.86 -10.61
N GLU A 80 6.55 3.49 -11.17
CA GLU A 80 7.57 2.71 -10.45
C GLU A 80 8.04 3.45 -9.20
N ILE A 81 8.38 4.74 -9.32
CA ILE A 81 8.83 5.58 -8.20
C ILE A 81 7.75 5.68 -7.13
N TYR A 82 6.54 6.10 -7.50
CA TYR A 82 5.46 6.41 -6.56
C TYR A 82 4.66 5.18 -6.12
N SER A 83 4.98 3.99 -6.62
CA SER A 83 4.49 2.74 -6.04
C SER A 83 5.37 2.20 -4.91
N ASP A 84 6.49 2.86 -4.61
CA ASP A 84 7.36 2.54 -3.48
C ASP A 84 7.06 3.47 -2.30
N ILE A 85 6.88 2.89 -1.11
CA ILE A 85 6.58 3.66 0.10
C ILE A 85 7.77 4.53 0.54
N HIS A 86 9.00 4.17 0.14
CA HIS A 86 10.19 4.97 0.43
C HIS A 86 10.23 6.30 -0.34
N SER A 87 9.47 6.42 -1.43
CA SER A 87 9.37 7.66 -2.20
C SER A 87 8.53 8.73 -1.49
N TYR A 88 7.95 8.41 -0.34
CA TYR A 88 7.02 9.27 0.37
C TYR A 88 7.57 9.77 1.70
N ASP A 89 7.77 11.08 1.77
CA ASP A 89 7.73 11.83 3.03
C ASP A 89 6.33 12.45 3.16
N LEU A 90 5.38 11.69 3.72
CA LEU A 90 3.96 12.05 3.71
C LEU A 90 3.71 13.49 4.24
N PRO A 91 4.29 13.93 5.38
CA PRO A 91 4.10 15.30 5.86
C PRO A 91 4.69 16.35 4.93
N ARG A 92 5.92 16.15 4.40
CA ARG A 92 6.54 17.13 3.48
C ARG A 92 5.84 17.23 2.15
N MET A 93 5.19 16.15 1.71
CA MET A 93 4.35 16.11 0.51
C MET A 93 2.93 16.65 0.75
N GLY A 94 2.63 17.16 1.96
CA GLY A 94 1.32 17.73 2.29
C GLY A 94 0.20 16.70 2.50
N VAL A 95 0.54 15.42 2.59
CA VAL A 95 -0.44 14.34 2.82
C VAL A 95 -0.93 14.40 4.25
N GLN A 96 -2.25 14.53 4.41
CA GLN A 96 -2.89 14.54 5.73
C GLN A 96 -3.54 13.18 6.00
N THR A 97 -3.34 12.65 7.19
CA THR A 97 -3.88 11.33 7.57
C THR A 97 -4.93 11.44 8.66
N ALA A 98 -6.06 10.74 8.49
CA ALA A 98 -7.11 10.65 9.50
C ALA A 98 -7.52 9.20 9.76
N ALA A 99 -7.65 8.84 11.04
CA ALA A 99 -8.24 7.57 11.45
C ALA A 99 -9.74 7.77 11.71
N VAL A 100 -10.59 6.89 11.17
CA VAL A 100 -12.05 7.02 11.23
C VAL A 100 -12.67 5.65 11.54
N ILE A 101 -13.80 5.64 12.24
CA ILE A 101 -14.67 4.46 12.36
C ILE A 101 -15.81 4.67 11.35
N ASP A 102 -15.83 3.87 10.29
CA ASP A 102 -16.84 4.02 9.22
C ASP A 102 -18.19 3.48 9.70
N PHE A 103 -18.17 2.29 10.29
CA PHE A 103 -19.32 1.73 10.99
C PHE A 103 -18.92 0.75 12.08
N MET A 104 -19.89 0.44 12.94
CA MET A 104 -19.82 -0.69 13.87
C MET A 104 -21.17 -1.38 13.98
N LYS A 105 -21.15 -2.66 14.34
CA LYS A 105 -22.33 -3.44 14.69
C LYS A 105 -22.32 -3.78 16.16
N LEU A 106 -23.42 -3.47 16.83
CA LEU A 106 -23.60 -3.69 18.26
C LEU A 106 -24.65 -4.80 18.47
N GLU A 107 -24.27 -5.85 19.17
CA GLU A 107 -25.19 -6.86 19.65
C GLU A 107 -25.76 -6.46 21.02
N LEU A 108 -27.07 -6.52 21.13
CA LEU A 108 -27.82 -6.13 22.32
C LEU A 108 -28.87 -7.17 22.69
N SER A 109 -29.17 -7.25 23.99
CA SER A 109 -30.16 -8.14 24.59
C SER A 109 -31.20 -7.33 25.36
N PRO A 110 -32.38 -7.05 24.79
CA PRO A 110 -33.47 -6.41 25.50
C PRO A 110 -34.01 -7.31 26.61
N ARG A 111 -34.44 -6.71 27.72
CA ARG A 111 -35.13 -7.43 28.81
C ARG A 111 -36.64 -7.32 28.71
N LYS A 112 -37.14 -6.33 27.97
CA LYS A 112 -38.56 -6.19 27.64
C LYS A 112 -38.83 -6.94 26.35
N GLU A 113 -39.96 -7.63 26.30
CA GLU A 113 -40.45 -8.22 25.06
C GLU A 113 -40.58 -7.11 24.00
N THR A 114 -39.91 -7.29 22.87
CA THR A 114 -39.80 -6.29 21.83
C THR A 114 -39.52 -6.98 20.50
N HIS A 115 -39.63 -6.23 19.41
CA HIS A 115 -39.31 -6.68 18.06
C HIS A 115 -38.42 -5.67 17.37
N ARG A 116 -37.66 -6.12 16.37
CA ARG A 116 -36.73 -5.24 15.62
C ARG A 116 -37.43 -3.98 15.07
N SER A 117 -38.68 -4.10 14.64
CA SER A 117 -39.48 -3.00 14.07
C SER A 117 -39.78 -1.92 15.10
N LEU A 118 -40.05 -2.31 16.35
CA LEU A 118 -40.32 -1.39 17.46
C LEU A 118 -39.06 -0.63 17.87
N ILE A 119 -37.93 -1.33 18.01
CA ILE A 119 -36.63 -0.70 18.29
C ILE A 119 -36.29 0.31 17.19
N LYS A 120 -36.42 -0.11 15.93
CA LYS A 120 -36.14 0.74 14.77
C LYS A 120 -37.02 1.99 14.74
N LYS A 121 -38.33 1.83 14.95
CA LYS A 121 -39.29 2.94 14.98
C LYS A 121 -38.91 3.93 16.08
N TYR A 122 -38.72 3.44 17.30
CA TYR A 122 -38.37 4.27 18.46
C TYR A 122 -37.08 5.04 18.26
N LEU A 123 -36.00 4.38 17.83
CA LEU A 123 -34.72 5.05 17.58
C LEU A 123 -34.85 6.10 16.48
N THR A 124 -35.55 5.80 15.39
CA THR A 124 -35.76 6.78 14.31
C THR A 124 -36.51 8.02 14.81
N GLU A 125 -37.53 7.84 15.65
CA GLU A 125 -38.28 8.95 16.26
C GLU A 125 -37.44 9.79 17.23
N LYS A 126 -36.46 9.18 17.92
CA LYS A 126 -35.61 9.87 18.91
C LYS A 126 -34.35 10.50 18.32
N THR A 127 -33.72 9.85 17.35
CA THR A 127 -32.43 10.29 16.78
C THR A 127 -32.57 10.94 15.42
N GLY A 128 -33.77 10.89 14.80
CA GLY A 128 -33.98 11.30 13.41
C GLY A 128 -33.26 10.42 12.38
N THR A 129 -32.58 9.36 12.82
CA THR A 129 -31.74 8.50 11.98
C THR A 129 -32.33 7.11 11.89
N ARG A 130 -32.50 6.61 10.67
CA ARG A 130 -33.01 5.25 10.44
C ARG A 130 -31.89 4.23 10.53
N HIS A 131 -31.83 3.50 11.63
CA HIS A 131 -30.84 2.44 11.83
C HIS A 131 -31.21 1.13 11.11
N TYR A 132 -30.20 0.38 10.69
CA TYR A 132 -30.35 -1.01 10.27
C TYR A 132 -30.29 -1.90 11.52
N ILE A 133 -31.27 -2.79 11.66
CA ILE A 133 -31.39 -3.70 12.80
C ILE A 133 -31.81 -5.08 12.27
N GLU A 134 -31.06 -6.10 12.66
CA GLU A 134 -31.30 -7.51 12.36
C GLU A 134 -31.36 -8.33 13.67
N GLU A 135 -31.91 -9.53 13.58
CA GLU A 135 -31.86 -10.51 14.68
C GLU A 135 -30.48 -11.17 14.68
N SER A 136 -29.91 -11.41 15.85
CA SER A 136 -28.62 -12.11 15.93
C SER A 136 -28.83 -13.59 15.60
N GLU A 137 -27.98 -14.13 14.74
CA GLU A 137 -27.98 -15.55 14.36
C GLU A 137 -27.41 -16.46 15.47
N VAL A 138 -26.89 -15.88 16.55
CA VAL A 138 -26.36 -16.64 17.69
C VAL A 138 -27.51 -17.13 18.57
N GLU A 139 -27.97 -18.35 18.31
CA GLU A 139 -28.88 -19.08 19.19
C GLU A 139 -28.16 -19.40 20.51
N ILE A 140 -28.58 -18.78 21.61
CA ILE A 140 -28.20 -19.21 22.96
C ILE A 140 -29.49 -19.61 23.65
N ALA A 141 -29.54 -20.86 24.11
CA ALA A 141 -30.73 -21.52 24.66
C ALA A 141 -31.35 -20.85 25.91
N GLU A 142 -30.77 -19.78 26.45
CA GLU A 142 -31.13 -19.25 27.78
C GLU A 142 -31.35 -17.74 27.87
N VAL A 143 -31.20 -16.98 26.77
CA VAL A 143 -31.42 -15.52 26.78
C VAL A 143 -32.26 -15.15 25.57
N GLY A 144 -33.36 -14.43 25.79
CA GLY A 144 -34.31 -14.04 24.73
C GLY A 144 -33.66 -13.36 23.52
N THR A 145 -34.47 -13.09 22.48
CA THR A 145 -34.00 -12.62 21.16
C THR A 145 -32.98 -11.49 21.24
N LYS A 146 -31.78 -11.72 20.71
CA LYS A 146 -30.74 -10.71 20.55
C LYS A 146 -30.91 -9.97 19.22
N TYR A 147 -30.51 -8.70 19.20
CA TYR A 147 -30.52 -7.89 17.99
C TYR A 147 -29.14 -7.33 17.71
N VAL A 148 -28.83 -7.11 16.43
CA VAL A 148 -27.63 -6.42 15.97
C VAL A 148 -28.05 -5.10 15.31
N ILE A 149 -27.54 -3.99 15.82
CA ILE A 149 -27.74 -2.65 15.25
C ILE A 149 -26.47 -2.16 14.56
N THR A 150 -26.59 -1.71 13.31
CA THR A 150 -25.49 -1.05 12.59
C THR A 150 -25.52 0.46 12.87
N VAL A 151 -24.38 0.99 13.30
CA VAL A 151 -24.16 2.40 13.56
C VAL A 151 -23.06 2.90 12.62
N HIS A 152 -23.40 3.87 11.77
CA HIS A 152 -22.46 4.49 10.82
C HIS A 152 -21.91 5.81 11.37
N ASP A 153 -20.78 6.24 10.82
CA ASP A 153 -20.21 7.58 11.01
C ASP A 153 -19.99 7.92 12.51
N VAL A 154 -19.46 6.98 13.31
CA VAL A 154 -19.29 7.15 14.77
C VAL A 154 -18.12 8.10 15.07
N LYS A 155 -18.41 9.35 15.46
CA LYS A 155 -17.38 10.39 15.65
C LYS A 155 -16.87 10.52 17.09
N SER A 156 -17.67 10.12 18.08
CA SER A 156 -17.32 10.27 19.51
C SER A 156 -18.05 9.29 20.41
N ALA A 157 -17.52 9.07 21.61
CA ALA A 157 -18.17 8.31 22.66
C ALA A 157 -19.52 8.92 23.06
N ALA A 158 -19.64 10.25 23.12
CA ALA A 158 -20.88 10.92 23.50
C ALA A 158 -22.04 10.60 22.54
N GLN A 159 -21.77 10.62 21.22
CA GLN A 159 -22.76 10.22 20.21
C GLN A 159 -23.19 8.75 20.38
N LEU A 160 -22.23 7.88 20.62
CA LEU A 160 -22.46 6.45 20.82
C LEU A 160 -23.28 6.19 22.10
N TYR A 161 -22.93 6.82 23.21
CA TYR A 161 -23.65 6.66 24.47
C TYR A 161 -25.06 7.26 24.44
N ASN A 162 -25.29 8.37 23.74
CA ASN A 162 -26.63 8.91 23.54
C ASN A 162 -27.56 7.89 22.83
N LEU A 163 -27.06 7.19 21.81
CA LEU A 163 -27.81 6.10 21.17
C LEU A 163 -28.12 4.95 22.15
N ILE A 164 -27.14 4.58 22.98
CA ILE A 164 -27.29 3.51 23.98
C ILE A 164 -28.29 3.87 25.08
N GLU A 165 -28.34 5.14 25.49
CA GLU A 165 -29.33 5.60 26.47
C GLU A 165 -30.76 5.38 25.97
N HIS A 166 -31.02 5.64 24.69
CA HIS A 166 -32.32 5.33 24.08
C HIS A 166 -32.62 3.82 24.06
N LEU A 167 -31.61 2.96 23.90
CA LEU A 167 -31.78 1.50 24.00
C LEU A 167 -32.17 1.05 25.42
N GLY A 168 -31.86 1.84 26.45
CA GLY A 168 -32.32 1.62 27.82
C GLY A 168 -33.86 1.56 27.94
N HIS A 169 -34.60 2.20 27.03
CA HIS A 169 -36.06 2.09 26.95
C HIS A 169 -36.55 0.64 26.87
N PHE A 170 -35.79 -0.25 26.21
CA PHE A 170 -36.08 -1.67 26.03
C PHE A 170 -35.45 -2.57 27.11
N GLY A 171 -34.87 -1.97 28.16
CA GLY A 171 -34.19 -2.71 29.22
C GLY A 171 -32.83 -3.29 28.81
N VAL A 172 -32.21 -2.77 27.74
CA VAL A 172 -30.85 -3.14 27.33
C VAL A 172 -29.87 -2.69 28.39
N ASN A 173 -29.05 -3.62 28.91
CA ASN A 173 -27.96 -3.27 29.81
C ASN A 173 -26.75 -2.81 29.00
N ARG A 174 -26.35 -1.54 29.15
CA ARG A 174 -25.18 -0.96 28.49
C ARG A 174 -23.88 -1.73 28.69
N GLN A 175 -23.72 -2.40 29.84
CA GLN A 175 -22.51 -3.18 30.16
C GLN A 175 -22.45 -4.53 29.44
N LEU A 176 -23.55 -4.98 28.85
CA LEU A 176 -23.66 -6.25 28.15
C LEU A 176 -23.73 -6.07 26.63
N ILE A 177 -23.47 -4.85 26.13
CA ILE A 177 -23.44 -4.59 24.69
C ILE A 177 -22.08 -5.00 24.15
N ASN A 178 -22.11 -5.86 23.14
CA ASN A 178 -20.92 -6.33 22.45
C ASN A 178 -20.79 -5.68 21.08
N VAL A 179 -19.56 -5.31 20.70
CA VAL A 179 -19.18 -5.01 19.32
C VAL A 179 -18.94 -6.34 18.61
N VAL A 180 -19.67 -6.58 17.53
CA VAL A 180 -19.58 -7.84 16.76
C VAL A 180 -18.97 -7.63 15.38
N GLU A 181 -18.91 -6.39 14.93
CA GLU A 181 -18.21 -5.97 13.72
C GLU A 181 -17.79 -4.51 13.85
N VAL A 182 -16.60 -4.15 13.39
CA VAL A 182 -16.16 -2.76 13.28
C VAL A 182 -15.34 -2.56 12.01
N GLU A 183 -15.63 -1.49 11.27
CA GLU A 183 -14.81 -1.05 10.12
C GLU A 183 -14.00 0.18 10.52
N LEU A 184 -12.68 0.00 10.55
CA LEU A 184 -11.71 1.05 10.83
C LEU A 184 -11.06 1.49 9.52
N SER A 185 -11.04 2.80 9.28
CA SER A 185 -10.47 3.42 8.08
C SER A 185 -9.27 4.28 8.42
N LEU A 186 -8.24 4.22 7.58
CA LEU A 186 -7.15 5.19 7.53
C LEU A 186 -7.23 5.93 6.19
N ASP A 187 -7.51 7.22 6.28
CA ASP A 187 -7.66 8.13 5.16
C ASP A 187 -6.37 8.91 4.91
N PHE A 188 -6.03 9.12 3.63
CA PHE A 188 -4.90 9.93 3.16
C PHE A 188 -5.42 10.99 2.19
N TYR A 189 -5.54 12.22 2.68
CA TYR A 189 -5.97 13.40 1.91
C TYR A 189 -4.78 14.06 1.25
N ASN A 190 -5.04 14.80 0.16
CA ASN A 190 -4.03 15.57 -0.58
C ASN A 190 -2.83 14.74 -1.07
N ALA A 191 -3.04 13.44 -1.32
CA ALA A 191 -2.00 12.59 -1.90
C ALA A 191 -1.66 13.08 -3.32
N PRO A 192 -0.41 13.52 -3.59
CA PRO A 192 -0.05 14.06 -4.91
C PRO A 192 -0.05 13.01 -6.01
N HIS A 193 0.19 11.75 -5.63
CA HIS A 193 0.25 10.60 -6.53
C HIS A 193 -0.72 9.52 -6.05
N LYS A 194 -1.60 9.06 -6.95
CA LYS A 194 -2.59 8.00 -6.67
C LYS A 194 -1.93 6.64 -6.44
N GLU A 195 -0.71 6.50 -6.94
CA GLU A 195 0.17 5.34 -6.80
C GLU A 195 0.54 5.06 -5.34
N LEU A 196 0.36 6.03 -4.44
CA LEU A 196 0.45 5.83 -2.99
C LEU A 196 -0.44 4.68 -2.53
N LEU A 197 -1.61 4.45 -3.16
CA LEU A 197 -2.47 3.31 -2.81
C LEU A 197 -1.79 1.97 -3.09
N ILE A 198 -0.98 1.88 -4.14
CA ILE A 198 -0.18 0.69 -4.48
C ILE A 198 0.98 0.55 -3.49
N ALA A 199 1.64 1.66 -3.14
CA ALA A 199 2.69 1.67 -2.13
C ALA A 199 2.18 1.20 -0.75
N LEU A 200 1.00 1.68 -0.34
CA LEU A 200 0.32 1.25 0.88
C LEU A 200 -0.05 -0.24 0.83
N PHE A 201 -0.56 -0.73 -0.31
CA PHE A 201 -0.83 -2.16 -0.49
C PHE A 201 0.43 -3.02 -0.38
N LYS A 202 1.50 -2.67 -1.12
CA LYS A 202 2.79 -3.40 -1.09
C LYS A 202 3.38 -3.47 0.32
N SER A 203 3.25 -2.39 1.07
CA SER A 203 3.80 -2.24 2.41
C SER A 203 2.87 -2.74 3.53
N LEU A 204 1.60 -3.02 3.28
CA LEU A 204 0.66 -3.43 4.32
C LEU A 204 1.14 -4.72 4.99
N LYS A 205 1.29 -4.69 6.32
CA LYS A 205 1.58 -5.86 7.13
C LYS A 205 0.33 -6.71 7.19
N LEU A 206 0.40 -7.92 6.64
CA LEU A 206 -0.70 -8.87 6.63
C LEU A 206 -0.33 -10.10 7.45
N SER A 207 -1.32 -10.76 8.04
CA SER A 207 -1.13 -12.06 8.66
C SER A 207 -0.72 -13.11 7.62
N GLU A 208 -0.08 -14.18 8.07
CA GLU A 208 0.39 -15.26 7.19
C GLU A 208 -0.75 -15.88 6.35
N ASP A 209 -1.94 -16.01 6.93
CA ASP A 209 -3.12 -16.62 6.33
C ASP A 209 -3.91 -15.68 5.39
N ALA A 210 -3.45 -14.43 5.21
CA ALA A 210 -4.08 -13.48 4.31
C ALA A 210 -4.11 -14.02 2.86
N ASN A 211 -5.29 -13.99 2.26
CA ASN A 211 -5.54 -14.64 0.97
C ASN A 211 -6.54 -13.84 0.12
N ASN A 212 -6.94 -14.41 -1.03
CA ASN A 212 -7.97 -13.86 -1.91
C ASN A 212 -7.71 -12.40 -2.30
N ILE A 213 -6.47 -12.09 -2.66
CA ILE A 213 -6.03 -10.74 -2.99
C ILE A 213 -6.45 -10.42 -4.42
N ARG A 214 -7.35 -9.46 -4.55
CA ARG A 214 -8.10 -9.25 -5.79
C ARG A 214 -8.38 -7.78 -6.05
N VAL A 215 -8.57 -7.44 -7.32
CA VAL A 215 -9.19 -6.19 -7.74
C VAL A 215 -10.65 -6.43 -8.10
N TYR A 216 -11.53 -5.50 -7.70
CA TYR A 216 -12.94 -5.54 -8.03
C TYR A 216 -13.57 -4.15 -8.01
N ARG A 217 -14.62 -3.95 -8.81
CA ARG A 217 -15.38 -2.68 -8.85
C ARG A 217 -16.84 -2.86 -8.43
N ARG A 218 -17.44 -4.00 -8.80
CA ARG A 218 -18.84 -4.34 -8.49
C ARG A 218 -18.93 -5.78 -7.98
N LYS A 219 -20.05 -6.12 -7.33
CA LYS A 219 -20.33 -7.49 -6.91
C LYS A 219 -20.31 -8.41 -8.14
N GLY A 220 -19.55 -9.51 -8.06
CA GLY A 220 -19.38 -10.47 -9.16
C GLY A 220 -18.20 -10.18 -10.10
N GLU A 221 -17.67 -8.95 -10.13
CA GLU A 221 -16.50 -8.60 -10.93
C GLU A 221 -15.22 -8.72 -10.08
N LYS A 222 -14.75 -9.95 -9.87
CA LYS A 222 -13.52 -10.23 -9.10
C LYS A 222 -12.44 -10.79 -10.02
N ARG A 223 -11.23 -10.26 -9.93
CA ARG A 223 -10.05 -10.75 -10.62
C ARG A 223 -8.86 -10.69 -9.68
N ASP A 224 -7.92 -11.60 -9.83
CA ASP A 224 -6.66 -11.53 -9.07
C ASP A 224 -5.98 -10.18 -9.33
N ILE A 225 -5.30 -9.66 -8.30
CA ILE A 225 -4.54 -8.43 -8.46
C ILE A 225 -3.44 -8.66 -9.50
N PRO A 226 -3.29 -7.79 -10.52
CA PRO A 226 -2.20 -7.94 -11.47
C PRO A 226 -0.84 -7.73 -10.80
N PHE A 227 0.10 -8.63 -11.06
CA PHE A 227 1.50 -8.42 -10.71
C PHE A 227 2.10 -7.19 -11.42
N ASN A 228 1.62 -6.86 -12.62
CA ASN A 228 2.09 -5.72 -13.39
C ASN A 228 1.56 -4.40 -12.82
N LEU A 229 2.48 -3.46 -12.54
CA LEU A 229 2.19 -2.17 -11.94
C LEU A 229 1.22 -1.30 -12.76
N ASN A 230 1.49 -1.13 -14.06
CA ASN A 230 0.68 -0.28 -14.95
C ASN A 230 -0.75 -0.79 -15.05
N ARG A 231 -0.94 -2.11 -15.12
CA ARG A 231 -2.27 -2.72 -15.16
C ARG A 231 -3.03 -2.49 -13.86
N THR A 232 -2.36 -2.62 -12.71
CA THR A 232 -2.97 -2.32 -11.40
C THR A 232 -3.34 -0.85 -11.27
N GLN A 233 -2.46 0.06 -11.69
CA GLN A 233 -2.72 1.49 -11.74
C GLN A 233 -3.94 1.83 -12.62
N GLN A 234 -4.07 1.21 -13.79
CA GLN A 234 -5.25 1.38 -14.66
C GLN A 234 -6.54 0.93 -13.98
N TYR A 235 -6.53 -0.21 -13.28
CA TYR A 235 -7.70 -0.66 -12.51
C TYR A 235 -8.09 0.36 -11.44
N LEU A 236 -7.14 0.83 -10.64
CA LEU A 236 -7.41 1.82 -9.58
C LEU A 236 -7.94 3.15 -10.15
N ARG A 237 -7.38 3.62 -11.27
CA ARG A 237 -7.87 4.81 -11.99
C ARG A 237 -9.30 4.64 -12.51
N ASN A 238 -9.69 3.41 -12.87
CA ASN A 238 -11.04 3.05 -13.32
C ASN A 238 -12.01 2.73 -12.17
N GLY A 239 -11.66 3.07 -10.92
CA GLY A 239 -12.52 2.94 -9.75
C GLY A 239 -12.59 1.54 -9.16
N TYR A 240 -11.63 0.65 -9.48
CA TYR A 240 -11.52 -0.64 -8.80
C TYR A 240 -10.91 -0.44 -7.40
N CYS A 241 -11.30 -1.33 -6.50
CA CYS A 241 -10.75 -1.48 -5.16
C CYS A 241 -9.82 -2.69 -5.14
N ILE A 242 -8.80 -2.67 -4.28
CA ILE A 242 -8.07 -3.87 -3.84
C ILE A 242 -8.80 -4.44 -2.63
N GLY A 243 -9.11 -5.73 -2.65
CA GLY A 243 -9.66 -6.46 -1.51
C GLY A 243 -8.73 -7.59 -1.09
N ILE A 244 -8.58 -7.78 0.21
CA ILE A 244 -7.80 -8.88 0.81
C ILE A 244 -8.71 -9.60 1.79
N ASN A 245 -8.70 -10.93 1.75
CA ASN A 245 -9.65 -11.86 2.37
C ASN A 245 -11.08 -11.76 1.81
N PRO A 246 -11.89 -12.83 1.90
CA PRO A 246 -13.32 -12.78 1.63
C PRO A 246 -14.06 -11.78 2.52
N LYS A 247 -15.15 -11.20 2.02
CA LYS A 247 -16.03 -10.38 2.87
C LYS A 247 -16.72 -11.29 3.89
N GLY A 248 -16.74 -10.89 5.17
CA GLY A 248 -17.29 -11.69 6.26
C GLY A 248 -16.28 -12.62 6.95
N SER A 249 -15.04 -12.67 6.47
CA SER A 249 -13.94 -13.30 7.23
C SER A 249 -13.61 -12.50 8.48
N ASP A 250 -12.98 -13.14 9.47
CA ASP A 250 -12.58 -12.52 10.75
C ASP A 250 -11.89 -11.17 10.58
N VAL A 251 -11.04 -11.06 9.56
CA VAL A 251 -10.40 -9.83 9.11
C VAL A 251 -10.56 -9.66 7.61
N TYR A 252 -11.04 -8.49 7.18
CA TYR A 252 -11.19 -8.15 5.76
C TYR A 252 -10.64 -6.75 5.47
N TYR A 253 -9.83 -6.60 4.42
CA TYR A 253 -9.26 -5.31 4.03
C TYR A 253 -9.79 -4.80 2.69
N ARG A 254 -9.84 -3.47 2.56
CA ARG A 254 -10.18 -2.79 1.31
C ARG A 254 -9.33 -1.53 1.11
N LEU A 255 -8.77 -1.36 -0.09
CA LEU A 255 -7.99 -0.17 -0.48
C LEU A 255 -8.56 0.43 -1.76
N TYR A 256 -8.84 1.72 -1.79
CA TYR A 256 -9.45 2.39 -2.94
C TYR A 256 -9.36 3.91 -2.89
N HIS A 257 -9.74 4.57 -3.99
CA HIS A 257 -9.95 6.01 -4.05
C HIS A 257 -11.39 6.32 -3.60
N LYS A 258 -11.53 6.96 -2.44
CA LYS A 258 -12.82 7.38 -1.88
C LYS A 258 -13.20 8.71 -2.51
N VAL A 259 -13.95 8.62 -3.61
CA VAL A 259 -14.44 9.76 -4.43
C VAL A 259 -15.96 9.89 -4.43
N VAL A 260 -16.66 8.96 -3.78
CA VAL A 260 -18.12 8.98 -3.63
C VAL A 260 -18.50 8.68 -2.19
N ASP A 261 -19.56 9.30 -1.69
CA ASP A 261 -20.20 8.95 -0.43
C ASP A 261 -21.71 8.88 -0.60
N LYS A 262 -22.34 7.82 -0.06
CA LYS A 262 -23.80 7.58 -0.20
C LYS A 262 -24.31 7.73 -1.64
N MET A 263 -23.53 7.21 -2.61
CA MET A 263 -23.76 7.29 -4.06
C MET A 263 -23.65 8.69 -4.69
N LEU A 264 -23.18 9.68 -3.95
CA LEU A 264 -22.94 11.04 -4.43
C LEU A 264 -21.44 11.30 -4.57
N PRO A 265 -20.98 12.02 -5.61
CA PRO A 265 -19.59 12.44 -5.71
C PRO A 265 -19.18 13.29 -4.51
N LEU A 266 -17.98 13.02 -3.99
CA LEU A 266 -17.37 13.85 -2.96
C LEU A 266 -16.76 15.12 -3.58
N PRO A 267 -16.87 16.27 -2.91
CA PRO A 267 -16.11 17.46 -3.26
C PRO A 267 -14.60 17.14 -3.34
N PRO A 268 -13.83 17.77 -4.26
CA PRO A 268 -12.42 17.49 -4.45
C PRO A 268 -11.58 17.47 -3.16
N GLU A 269 -11.88 18.37 -2.23
CA GLU A 269 -11.24 18.51 -0.91
C GLU A 269 -11.53 17.35 0.06
N GLU A 270 -12.63 16.61 -0.16
CA GLU A 270 -12.99 15.43 0.61
C GLU A 270 -12.52 14.12 -0.05
N GLN A 271 -12.05 14.19 -1.30
CA GLN A 271 -11.49 13.03 -1.99
C GLN A 271 -10.18 12.60 -1.35
N ARG A 272 -10.02 11.29 -1.22
CA ARG A 272 -8.89 10.70 -0.49
C ARG A 272 -8.59 9.29 -0.93
N LEU A 273 -7.39 8.82 -0.62
CA LEU A 273 -7.08 7.40 -0.62
C LEU A 273 -7.54 6.82 0.71
N ARG A 274 -8.15 5.64 0.69
CA ARG A 274 -8.65 4.98 1.90
C ARG A 274 -8.17 3.54 1.97
N LEU A 275 -7.70 3.16 3.15
CA LEU A 275 -7.46 1.79 3.57
C LEU A 275 -8.40 1.46 4.72
N GLU A 276 -9.19 0.42 4.58
CA GLU A 276 -10.12 -0.09 5.58
C GLU A 276 -9.70 -1.48 6.07
N VAL A 277 -9.98 -1.74 7.34
CA VAL A 277 -10.00 -3.08 7.92
C VAL A 277 -11.33 -3.28 8.64
N ASN A 278 -11.99 -4.40 8.34
CA ASN A 278 -13.17 -4.88 9.03
C ASN A 278 -12.74 -6.00 9.98
N LEU A 279 -13.12 -5.89 11.25
CA LEU A 279 -12.87 -6.91 12.27
C LEU A 279 -14.23 -7.48 12.69
N HIS A 280 -14.41 -8.78 12.52
CA HIS A 280 -15.61 -9.50 12.93
C HIS A 280 -15.43 -10.15 14.32
N ARG A 281 -16.52 -10.72 14.84
CA ARG A 281 -16.65 -11.26 16.20
C ARG A 281 -15.41 -12.02 16.70
N ASN A 282 -14.92 -13.01 15.96
CA ASN A 282 -13.79 -13.84 16.39
C ASN A 282 -12.51 -13.02 16.60
N GLU A 283 -12.27 -12.00 15.78
CA GLU A 283 -11.10 -11.13 15.95
C GLU A 283 -11.29 -10.16 17.13
N LEU A 284 -12.51 -9.65 17.30
CA LEU A 284 -12.85 -8.77 18.42
C LEU A 284 -12.77 -9.49 19.77
N GLU A 285 -13.10 -10.78 19.82
CA GLU A 285 -12.97 -11.62 21.03
C GLU A 285 -11.51 -11.79 21.48
N LYS A 286 -10.53 -11.70 20.57
CA LYS A 286 -9.10 -11.71 20.92
C LYS A 286 -8.64 -10.40 21.60
N ILE A 287 -9.41 -9.32 21.44
CA ILE A 287 -9.14 -7.99 22.00
C ILE A 287 -10.02 -7.77 23.23
N THR A 288 -11.30 -7.53 22.97
CA THR A 288 -12.44 -7.46 23.89
C THR A 288 -13.67 -7.20 23.01
N PRO A 289 -14.77 -7.95 23.17
CA PRO A 289 -16.01 -7.64 22.46
C PRO A 289 -16.80 -6.54 23.19
N ASN A 290 -16.46 -6.18 24.43
CA ASN A 290 -17.29 -5.30 25.24
C ASN A 290 -17.21 -3.84 24.76
N LEU A 291 -18.37 -3.22 24.55
CA LEU A 291 -18.45 -1.82 24.12
C LEU A 291 -17.87 -0.84 25.15
N THR A 292 -17.87 -1.20 26.43
CA THR A 292 -17.28 -0.39 27.51
C THR A 292 -15.77 -0.22 27.36
N ASP A 293 -15.12 -1.07 26.57
CA ASP A 293 -13.68 -1.08 26.32
C ASP A 293 -13.35 -0.69 24.86
N PHE A 294 -14.23 0.09 24.23
CA PHE A 294 -14.10 0.46 22.82
C PHE A 294 -12.79 1.15 22.45
N GLU A 295 -12.15 1.88 23.39
CA GLU A 295 -10.81 2.43 23.17
C GLU A 295 -9.75 1.35 22.87
N ALA A 296 -9.87 0.18 23.49
CA ALA A 296 -9.01 -0.97 23.22
C ALA A 296 -9.29 -1.54 21.82
N ILE A 297 -10.56 -1.67 21.45
CA ILE A 297 -10.98 -2.11 20.11
C ILE A 297 -10.38 -1.19 19.03
N ILE A 298 -10.47 0.13 19.21
CA ILE A 298 -9.88 1.11 18.26
C ILE A 298 -8.35 0.90 18.19
N ARG A 299 -7.67 0.90 19.34
CA ARG A 299 -6.20 0.85 19.42
C ARG A 299 -5.62 -0.43 18.84
N GLU A 300 -6.16 -1.57 19.26
CA GLU A 300 -5.73 -2.89 18.82
C GLU A 300 -6.19 -3.16 17.39
N GLY A 301 -7.38 -2.73 17.01
CA GLY A 301 -7.88 -2.87 15.65
C GLY A 301 -7.03 -2.13 14.61
N PHE A 302 -6.53 -0.93 14.92
CA PHE A 302 -5.60 -0.22 14.03
C PHE A 302 -4.19 -0.85 13.96
N LYS A 303 -3.86 -1.88 14.75
CA LYS A 303 -2.62 -2.66 14.57
C LYS A 303 -2.69 -3.57 13.34
N HIS A 304 -3.89 -3.91 12.86
CA HIS A 304 -4.05 -4.60 11.57
C HIS A 304 -3.66 -3.72 10.37
N ILE A 305 -3.51 -2.40 10.56
CA ILE A 305 -3.03 -1.47 9.54
C ILE A 305 -1.60 -1.03 9.90
N ASP A 306 -0.65 -1.94 10.05
CA ASP A 306 0.77 -1.58 10.15
C ASP A 306 1.42 -1.66 8.77
N PHE A 307 2.41 -0.79 8.54
CA PHE A 307 3.16 -0.73 7.29
C PHE A 307 4.58 -1.22 7.47
N THR A 308 5.11 -1.80 6.42
CA THR A 308 6.46 -2.32 6.28
C THR A 308 7.21 -1.54 5.20
N LYS A 309 8.50 -1.79 5.06
CA LYS A 309 9.34 -1.25 4.01
C LYS A 309 10.50 -2.19 3.74
N LEU A 310 11.09 -2.09 2.55
CA LEU A 310 12.37 -2.75 2.28
C LEU A 310 13.43 -2.26 3.27
N ASP A 311 14.30 -3.17 3.68
CA ASP A 311 15.54 -2.83 4.35
C ASP A 311 16.49 -2.09 3.38
N GLU A 312 17.40 -1.30 3.91
CA GLU A 312 18.32 -0.49 3.09
C GLU A 312 19.37 -1.38 2.40
N ASP A 313 19.80 -2.43 3.11
CA ASP A 313 20.87 -3.35 2.73
C ASP A 313 20.37 -4.58 1.94
N VAL A 314 19.12 -4.57 1.45
CA VAL A 314 18.62 -5.67 0.61
C VAL A 314 19.31 -5.69 -0.75
N ASP A 315 19.36 -6.88 -1.34
CA ASP A 315 19.93 -7.08 -2.68
C ASP A 315 19.17 -6.31 -3.76
N GLU A 316 19.87 -6.00 -4.86
CA GLU A 316 19.29 -5.23 -5.97
C GLU A 316 18.16 -5.98 -6.67
N SER A 317 18.19 -7.32 -6.67
CA SER A 317 17.10 -8.14 -7.21
C SER A 317 15.79 -7.89 -6.49
N LEU A 318 15.79 -7.85 -5.15
CA LEU A 318 14.60 -7.60 -4.34
C LEU A 318 14.14 -6.14 -4.47
N LYS A 319 15.08 -5.17 -4.61
CA LYS A 319 14.74 -3.77 -4.93
C LYS A 319 14.02 -3.67 -6.26
N GLN A 320 14.54 -4.31 -7.31
CA GLN A 320 13.90 -4.33 -8.63
C GLN A 320 12.55 -5.05 -8.60
N GLU A 321 12.45 -6.16 -7.88
CA GLU A 321 11.20 -6.90 -7.73
C GLU A 321 10.15 -6.02 -7.06
N TYR A 322 10.49 -5.40 -5.92
CA TYR A 322 9.62 -4.50 -5.17
C TYR A 322 9.12 -3.33 -6.00
N ARG A 323 9.99 -2.72 -6.81
CA ARG A 323 9.62 -1.60 -7.70
C ARG A 323 8.65 -2.06 -8.80
N ARG A 324 8.98 -3.13 -9.51
CA ARG A 324 8.26 -3.55 -10.73
C ARG A 324 6.96 -4.32 -10.48
N HIS A 325 6.87 -5.06 -9.38
CA HIS A 325 5.77 -6.01 -9.15
C HIS A 325 4.87 -5.62 -7.99
N VAL A 326 3.57 -5.71 -8.20
CA VAL A 326 2.52 -5.47 -7.20
C VAL A 326 2.14 -6.77 -6.50
N ARG A 327 2.55 -6.91 -5.23
CA ARG A 327 2.21 -8.02 -4.32
C ARG A 327 2.33 -7.57 -2.86
N PRO A 328 1.79 -8.30 -1.86
CA PRO A 328 1.85 -7.91 -0.45
C PRO A 328 3.21 -8.28 0.18
N TYR A 329 4.25 -7.46 0.01
CA TYR A 329 5.57 -7.76 0.57
C TYR A 329 5.60 -7.78 2.11
N GLY A 330 4.64 -7.11 2.76
CA GLY A 330 4.47 -7.11 4.21
C GLY A 330 3.75 -8.33 4.80
N GLN A 331 3.34 -9.31 3.99
CA GLN A 331 2.68 -10.51 4.48
C GLN A 331 3.64 -11.35 5.34
N GLU A 332 3.20 -11.69 6.56
CA GLU A 332 3.95 -12.52 7.47
C GLU A 332 4.18 -13.93 6.89
N VAL A 333 5.30 -14.53 7.29
CA VAL A 333 5.69 -15.89 6.96
C VAL A 333 5.88 -16.68 8.25
N MET A 334 5.94 -18.00 8.12
CA MET A 334 6.29 -18.90 9.22
C MET A 334 7.50 -18.38 9.99
N PRO A 335 7.44 -18.33 11.34
CA PRO A 335 8.52 -17.76 12.14
C PRO A 335 9.87 -18.42 11.84
N PHE A 336 10.86 -17.62 11.48
CA PHE A 336 12.22 -18.09 11.17
C PHE A 336 13.27 -17.32 11.97
N ARG A 337 14.50 -17.85 12.00
CA ARG A 337 15.67 -17.13 12.52
C ARG A 337 16.32 -16.35 11.38
N SER A 338 16.37 -15.04 11.52
CA SER A 338 17.07 -14.16 10.58
C SER A 338 18.58 -14.36 10.59
N LYS A 339 19.29 -13.77 9.62
CA LYS A 339 20.77 -13.74 9.57
C LYS A 339 21.42 -13.23 10.87
N SER A 340 20.75 -12.34 11.60
CA SER A 340 21.20 -11.85 12.91
C SER A 340 20.79 -12.73 14.11
N GLY A 341 20.18 -13.90 13.85
CA GLY A 341 19.78 -14.87 14.87
C GLY A 341 18.43 -14.60 15.54
N ASN A 342 17.80 -13.45 15.27
CA ASN A 342 16.52 -13.06 15.85
C ASN A 342 15.34 -13.78 15.20
N ARG A 343 14.37 -14.21 16.01
CA ARG A 343 13.09 -14.77 15.53
C ARG A 343 12.26 -13.66 14.88
N ARG A 344 11.82 -13.87 13.65
CA ARG A 344 11.04 -12.91 12.86
C ARG A 344 9.87 -13.60 12.15
N THR A 345 8.82 -12.84 11.90
CA THR A 345 7.66 -13.24 11.09
C THR A 345 7.56 -12.45 9.79
N LEU A 346 8.29 -11.33 9.63
CA LEU A 346 8.36 -10.61 8.36
C LEU A 346 9.39 -11.26 7.43
N PRO A 347 9.14 -11.34 6.11
CA PRO A 347 10.09 -11.84 5.14
C PRO A 347 11.48 -11.21 5.27
N GLU A 348 12.52 -11.95 4.88
CA GLU A 348 13.87 -11.40 4.87
C GLU A 348 13.95 -10.17 3.95
N GLY A 349 14.66 -9.14 4.41
CA GLY A 349 14.72 -7.85 3.71
C GLY A 349 13.50 -6.95 3.90
N ILE A 350 12.48 -7.35 4.66
CA ILE A 350 11.31 -6.51 5.01
C ILE A 350 11.33 -6.15 6.49
N LYS A 351 11.19 -4.86 6.81
CA LYS A 351 11.13 -4.33 8.19
C LYS A 351 9.89 -3.46 8.39
N LEU A 352 9.52 -3.16 9.63
CA LEU A 352 8.44 -2.22 9.92
C LEU A 352 8.80 -0.81 9.46
N ASN A 353 7.85 -0.09 8.88
CA ASN A 353 7.99 1.31 8.51
C ASN A 353 7.67 2.20 9.73
N ALA A 354 8.68 2.50 10.54
CA ALA A 354 8.50 3.26 11.78
C ALA A 354 7.89 4.66 11.56
N GLU A 355 8.21 5.31 10.43
CA GLU A 355 7.79 6.67 10.09
C GLU A 355 6.31 6.72 9.72
N VAL A 356 5.89 5.92 8.73
CA VAL A 356 4.48 5.84 8.33
C VAL A 356 3.62 5.32 9.49
N ASN A 357 4.11 4.35 10.25
CA ASN A 357 3.40 3.85 11.43
C ASN A 357 3.31 4.90 12.55
N LYS A 358 4.26 5.83 12.68
CA LYS A 358 4.17 6.95 13.62
C LYS A 358 3.08 7.94 13.21
N ILE A 359 2.96 8.22 11.92
CA ILE A 359 1.90 9.07 11.37
C ILE A 359 0.53 8.45 11.65
N LYS A 360 0.36 7.17 11.32
CA LYS A 360 -0.85 6.42 11.68
C LYS A 360 -1.15 6.49 13.18
N ARG A 361 -0.18 6.18 14.05
CA ARG A 361 -0.37 6.23 15.51
C ARG A 361 -0.84 7.61 15.98
N THR A 362 -0.37 8.68 15.34
CA THR A 362 -0.81 10.04 15.62
C THR A 362 -2.27 10.25 15.21
N ALA A 363 -2.65 9.80 14.01
CA ALA A 363 -4.04 9.85 13.54
C ALA A 363 -5.00 9.06 14.46
N VAL A 364 -4.60 7.85 14.87
CA VAL A 364 -5.35 7.02 15.82
C VAL A 364 -5.44 7.68 17.19
N SER A 365 -4.36 8.29 17.68
CA SER A 365 -4.37 9.02 18.94
C SER A 365 -5.33 10.22 18.92
N ASN A 366 -5.44 10.91 17.78
CA ASN A 366 -6.41 11.99 17.61
C ASN A 366 -7.85 11.47 17.62
N LEU A 367 -8.13 10.36 16.94
CA LEU A 367 -9.44 9.70 17.00
C LEU A 367 -9.80 9.31 18.43
N LEU A 368 -8.88 8.65 19.15
CA LEU A 368 -9.08 8.19 20.53
C LEU A 368 -9.45 9.32 21.50
N ARG A 369 -9.01 10.57 21.26
CA ARG A 369 -9.40 11.72 22.11
C ARG A 369 -10.92 11.93 22.14
N ASN A 370 -11.63 11.58 21.07
CA ASN A 370 -13.09 11.68 21.00
C ASN A 370 -13.81 10.53 21.72
N PHE A 371 -13.07 9.50 22.16
CA PHE A 371 -13.60 8.30 22.79
C PHE A 371 -13.09 8.08 24.21
N ARG A 372 -12.27 8.99 24.74
CA ARG A 372 -11.87 8.97 26.14
C ARG A 372 -13.09 9.06 27.03
N LYS A 373 -13.17 8.17 28.02
CA LYS A 373 -14.16 8.27 29.11
C LYS A 373 -13.97 9.62 29.81
N ASN A 374 -14.99 10.47 29.77
CA ASN A 374 -15.07 11.67 30.61
C ASN A 374 -15.37 11.27 32.04
#